data_AF-A0A9D7CB08-F1
#
_entry.id   AF-A0A9D7CB08-F1
#
_cell.length_a   1.000
_cell.length_b   1.000
_cell.length_c   1.000
_cell.angle_alpha   90.00
_cell.angle_beta   90.00
_cell.angle_gamma   90.00
#
_symmetry.space_group_name_H-M   'P 1'
#
loop_
_entity.id
_entity.type
_entity.pdbx_description
1 polymer ?
#
loop_
_entity_poly.entity_id
_entity_poly.type
_entity_poly.pdbx_seq_one_letter_code
_entity_poly.pdbx_strand_id
1 'polypeptide(L)'
;MNKGTNNAATDPNSSGAAASTLVAGRDVEEFEVVPPMIDVRGWDVMLADGSKLGTVDRFMLHQADNKLRYLAVTPVGRAGHLLVPVGVGTVDLAARQVLLNDVHAEHVEALPTMGPGVVTREFERQVFGAVTGVEVKELALPAAYDDPMYDASELFGAKVKPVTKS
;
A
#
# COMPACT_ATOMS: atom_id res chain seq x y z
N MET A 1 19.81 -39.93 1.49
CA MET A 1 18.52 -39.73 0.79
C MET A 1 17.51 -39.11 1.75
N ASN A 2 16.77 -38.13 1.22
CA ASN A 2 15.55 -37.45 1.74
C ASN A 2 15.69 -36.47 2.89
N LYS A 3 15.09 -35.28 2.84
CA LYS A 3 14.80 -34.27 1.79
C LYS A 3 14.38 -33.04 2.61
N GLY A 4 14.76 -31.85 2.14
CA GLY A 4 14.67 -30.58 2.86
C GLY A 4 13.30 -30.31 3.50
N THR A 5 13.34 -29.81 4.73
CA THR A 5 12.19 -29.23 5.41
C THR A 5 11.66 -28.07 4.59
N ASN A 6 10.39 -28.18 4.20
CA ASN A 6 9.65 -27.17 3.47
C ASN A 6 9.55 -25.89 4.30
N ASN A 7 10.22 -24.82 3.87
CA ASN A 7 9.83 -23.46 4.23
C ASN A 7 8.52 -23.17 3.49
N ALA A 8 7.40 -23.59 4.07
CA ALA A 8 6.10 -23.07 3.68
C ALA A 8 6.09 -21.58 4.05
N ALA A 9 6.05 -20.70 3.05
CA ALA A 9 5.73 -19.30 3.25
C ALA A 9 4.36 -19.26 3.94
N THR A 10 4.35 -18.95 5.23
CA THR A 10 3.13 -18.79 6.02
C THR A 10 2.34 -17.67 5.37
N ASP A 11 1.19 -17.98 4.78
CA ASP A 11 0.30 -16.97 4.25
C ASP A 11 -0.06 -16.00 5.39
N PRO A 12 0.34 -14.72 5.33
CA PRO A 12 0.09 -13.74 6.39
C PRO A 12 -1.41 -13.47 6.61
N ASN A 13 -2.27 -14.02 5.76
CA ASN A 13 -3.72 -14.00 5.87
C ASN A 13 -4.31 -15.21 6.64
N SER A 14 -3.47 -16.17 7.06
CA SER A 14 -3.93 -17.39 7.72
C SER A 14 -4.12 -17.20 9.24
N SER A 15 -5.39 -17.06 9.64
CA SER A 15 -5.98 -17.46 10.93
C SER A 15 -5.12 -17.27 12.19
N GLY A 16 -5.02 -16.04 12.70
CA GLY A 16 -4.48 -15.74 14.03
C GLY A 16 -4.08 -14.28 14.24
N ALA A 17 -3.75 -13.59 13.15
CA ALA A 17 -3.49 -12.14 13.17
C ALA A 17 -4.81 -11.37 13.29
N ALA A 18 -4.83 -10.31 14.11
CA ALA A 18 -5.95 -9.39 14.16
C ALA A 18 -6.22 -8.81 12.76
N ALA A 19 -7.48 -8.87 12.31
CA ALA A 19 -7.89 -8.23 11.08
C ALA A 19 -7.49 -6.75 11.10
N SER A 20 -6.93 -6.26 10.00
CA SER A 20 -6.85 -4.82 9.79
C SER A 20 -8.25 -4.29 9.50
N THR A 21 -8.44 -3.00 9.73
CA THR A 21 -9.64 -2.25 9.33
C THR A 21 -9.43 -1.56 7.98
N LEU A 22 -8.50 -2.06 7.15
CA LEU A 22 -8.38 -1.64 5.77
C LEU A 22 -9.50 -2.21 4.91
N VAL A 23 -10.05 -1.37 4.05
CA VAL A 23 -11.01 -1.77 3.03
C VAL A 23 -10.61 -1.28 1.65
N ALA A 24 -11.00 -2.06 0.65
CA ALA A 24 -10.93 -1.60 -0.72
C ALA A 24 -11.91 -0.44 -0.92
N GLY A 25 -11.47 0.63 -1.58
CA GLY A 25 -12.31 1.80 -1.84
C GLY A 25 -13.56 1.51 -2.68
N ARG A 26 -13.68 0.33 -3.31
CA ARG A 26 -14.92 -0.12 -3.98
C ARG A 26 -16.00 -0.60 -3.03
N ASP A 27 -15.62 -1.04 -1.82
CA ASP A 27 -16.53 -1.56 -0.79
C ASP A 27 -16.99 -0.43 0.16
N VAL A 28 -16.52 0.81 -0.10
CA VAL A 28 -17.03 2.04 0.50
C VAL A 28 -17.82 2.72 -0.61
N GLU A 29 -19.15 2.57 -0.61
CA GLU A 29 -20.07 3.02 -1.68
C GLU A 29 -19.98 4.53 -2.01
N GLU A 30 -19.16 5.31 -1.31
CA GLU A 30 -19.07 6.77 -1.44
C GLU A 30 -17.62 7.32 -1.39
N PHE A 31 -16.60 6.57 -1.81
CA PHE A 31 -15.26 7.19 -1.96
C PHE A 31 -15.20 7.99 -3.27
N GLU A 32 -15.67 9.24 -3.20
CA GLU A 32 -15.53 10.22 -4.27
C GLU A 32 -14.11 10.81 -4.25
N VAL A 33 -13.44 10.75 -5.40
CA VAL A 33 -12.18 11.45 -5.60
C VAL A 33 -12.49 12.94 -5.76
N VAL A 34 -12.54 13.66 -4.64
CA VAL A 34 -12.78 15.10 -4.63
C VAL A 34 -11.49 15.89 -4.84
N PRO A 35 -11.48 16.94 -5.68
CA PRO A 35 -10.33 17.81 -5.81
C PRO A 35 -9.85 18.31 -4.43
N PRO A 36 -8.53 18.35 -4.17
CA PRO A 36 -7.42 18.25 -5.13
C PRO A 36 -6.94 16.81 -5.43
N MET A 37 -7.63 15.78 -4.94
CA MET A 37 -7.19 14.39 -5.13
C MET A 37 -7.28 13.98 -6.61
N ILE A 38 -6.23 13.37 -7.13
CA ILE A 38 -6.13 12.91 -8.52
C ILE A 38 -6.46 11.42 -8.55
N ASP A 39 -7.32 11.00 -9.47
CA ASP A 39 -7.58 9.57 -9.67
C ASP A 39 -6.44 8.92 -10.45
N VAL A 40 -5.54 8.26 -9.71
CA VAL A 40 -4.38 7.54 -10.24
C VAL A 40 -4.68 6.07 -10.57
N ARG A 41 -5.94 5.62 -10.50
CA ARG A 41 -6.28 4.24 -10.92
C ARG A 41 -5.96 4.05 -12.40
N GLY A 42 -5.39 2.89 -12.72
CA GLY A 42 -4.92 2.56 -14.06
C GLY A 42 -3.60 3.24 -14.46
N TRP A 43 -2.95 4.00 -13.57
CA TRP A 43 -1.65 4.63 -13.85
C TRP A 43 -0.51 3.64 -13.60
N ASP A 44 0.58 3.86 -14.31
CA ASP A 44 1.80 3.07 -14.15
C ASP A 44 2.52 3.46 -12.86
N VAL A 45 3.01 2.46 -12.14
CA VAL A 45 3.82 2.65 -10.95
C VAL A 45 5.27 2.36 -11.30
N MET A 46 6.12 3.36 -11.12
CA MET A 46 7.54 3.34 -11.48
C MET A 46 8.40 3.32 -10.22
N LEU A 47 9.44 2.48 -10.22
CA LEU A 47 10.44 2.43 -9.15
C LEU A 47 11.48 3.55 -9.32
N ALA A 48 12.30 3.73 -8.29
CA ALA A 48 13.36 4.73 -8.26
C ALA A 48 14.40 4.58 -9.39
N ASP A 49 14.60 3.37 -9.90
CA ASP A 49 15.50 3.09 -11.03
C ASP A 49 14.85 3.28 -12.42
N GLY A 50 13.58 3.74 -12.44
CA GLY A 50 12.80 3.94 -13.66
C GLY A 50 12.18 2.66 -14.22
N SER A 51 12.33 1.51 -13.56
CA SER A 51 11.64 0.28 -13.97
C SER A 51 10.16 0.31 -13.55
N LYS A 52 9.32 -0.40 -14.31
CA LYS A 52 7.88 -0.48 -14.03
C LYS A 52 7.59 -1.57 -13.00
N LEU A 53 7.02 -1.19 -11.87
CA LEU A 53 6.49 -2.11 -10.88
C LEU A 53 5.20 -2.77 -11.39
N GLY A 54 4.27 -1.96 -11.90
CA GLY A 54 2.90 -2.40 -12.15
C GLY A 54 1.96 -1.27 -12.51
N THR A 55 0.68 -1.51 -12.28
CA THR A 55 -0.40 -0.54 -12.50
C THR A 55 -1.30 -0.45 -11.27
N VAL A 56 -1.73 0.75 -10.90
CA VAL A 56 -2.65 0.97 -9.78
C VAL A 56 -4.00 0.34 -10.08
N ASP A 57 -4.45 -0.59 -9.24
CA ASP A 57 -5.75 -1.24 -9.33
C ASP A 57 -6.80 -0.47 -8.52
N ARG A 58 -6.54 -0.26 -7.23
CA ARG A 58 -7.50 0.38 -6.32
C ARG A 58 -6.84 1.11 -5.15
N PHE A 59 -7.63 1.95 -4.50
CA PHE A 59 -7.32 2.61 -3.24
C PHE A 59 -7.66 1.70 -2.05
N MET A 60 -6.82 1.74 -1.02
CA MET A 60 -7.05 1.05 0.26
C MET A 60 -7.16 2.09 1.37
N LEU A 61 -8.35 2.15 1.98
CA LEU A 61 -8.72 3.13 2.98
C LEU A 61 -8.69 2.50 4.36
N HIS A 62 -8.30 3.26 5.36
CA HIS A 62 -8.52 2.89 6.75
C HIS A 62 -9.94 3.25 7.17
N GLN A 63 -10.76 2.27 7.54
CA GLN A 63 -12.20 2.48 7.82
C GLN A 63 -12.47 3.47 8.96
N ALA A 64 -11.61 3.52 9.97
CA ALA A 64 -11.90 4.31 11.18
C ALA A 64 -11.82 5.83 10.92
N ASP A 65 -10.96 6.26 9.99
CA ASP A 65 -10.74 7.68 9.67
C ASP A 65 -11.02 8.03 8.19
N ASN A 66 -11.39 7.03 7.37
CA ASN A 66 -11.62 7.14 5.93
C ASN A 66 -10.43 7.74 5.15
N LYS A 67 -9.20 7.59 5.65
CA LYS A 67 -8.01 8.07 4.97
C LYS A 67 -7.43 7.02 4.04
N LEU A 68 -6.93 7.49 2.89
CA LEU A 68 -6.13 6.67 1.97
C LEU A 68 -4.78 6.36 2.60
N ARG A 69 -4.45 5.07 2.72
CA ARG A 69 -3.19 4.60 3.32
C ARG A 69 -2.32 3.85 2.33
N TYR A 70 -2.94 3.09 1.41
CA TYR A 70 -2.21 2.33 0.40
C TYR A 70 -2.85 2.40 -0.98
N LEU A 71 -2.01 2.22 -2.00
CA LEU A 71 -2.41 1.81 -3.34
C LEU A 71 -2.26 0.29 -3.44
N ALA A 72 -3.30 -0.39 -3.92
CA ALA A 72 -3.15 -1.76 -4.40
C ALA A 72 -2.64 -1.72 -5.84
N VAL A 73 -1.50 -2.35 -6.09
CA VAL A 73 -0.82 -2.37 -7.38
C VAL A 73 -0.86 -3.79 -7.93
N THR A 74 -1.26 -3.94 -9.19
CA THR A 74 -1.09 -5.18 -9.94
C THR A 74 0.31 -5.19 -10.53
N PRO A 75 1.24 -6.02 -10.03
CA PRO A 75 2.62 -6.01 -10.49
C PRO A 75 2.77 -6.65 -11.86
N VAL A 76 3.78 -6.23 -12.62
CA VAL A 76 4.18 -6.91 -13.86
C VAL A 76 4.81 -8.26 -13.52
N GLY A 77 4.37 -9.34 -14.17
CA GLY A 77 5.03 -10.65 -14.07
C GLY A 77 4.81 -11.42 -12.76
N ARG A 78 4.00 -10.90 -11.82
CA ARG A 78 3.67 -11.56 -10.54
C ARG A 78 2.15 -11.58 -10.34
N ALA A 79 1.62 -12.68 -9.83
CA ALA A 79 0.20 -12.80 -9.53
C ALA A 79 -0.18 -12.10 -8.21
N GLY A 80 -1.44 -11.67 -8.10
CA GLY A 80 -1.99 -10.99 -6.93
C GLY A 80 -1.73 -9.48 -6.95
N HIS A 81 -1.86 -8.84 -5.79
CA HIS A 81 -1.61 -7.41 -5.65
C HIS A 81 -0.54 -7.13 -4.60
N LEU A 82 0.18 -6.03 -4.75
CA LEU A 82 1.07 -5.47 -3.75
C LEU A 82 0.41 -4.24 -3.12
N LEU A 83 0.64 -4.01 -1.83
CA LEU A 83 0.25 -2.75 -1.19
C LEU A 83 1.45 -1.82 -1.14
N VAL A 84 1.26 -0.62 -1.68
CA VAL A 84 2.25 0.46 -1.66
C VAL A 84 1.71 1.57 -0.77
N PRO A 85 2.41 1.95 0.32
CA PRO A 85 2.03 3.09 1.14
C PRO A 85 1.95 4.37 0.30
N VAL A 86 0.95 5.23 0.53
CA VAL A 86 0.75 6.40 -0.34
C VAL A 86 1.83 7.47 -0.20
N GLY A 87 2.43 7.60 0.99
CA GLY A 87 3.43 8.63 1.26
C GLY A 87 4.82 8.34 0.69
N VAL A 88 5.05 7.14 0.14
CA VAL A 88 6.33 6.81 -0.52
C VAL A 88 6.34 7.11 -2.02
N GLY A 89 5.25 7.68 -2.54
CA GLY A 89 5.10 7.98 -3.96
C GLY A 89 4.72 9.43 -4.24
N THR A 90 5.13 9.92 -5.40
CA THR A 90 4.67 11.19 -5.99
C THR A 90 3.97 10.93 -7.33
N VAL A 91 3.28 11.92 -7.88
CA VAL A 91 2.61 11.81 -9.18
C VAL A 91 3.33 12.60 -10.28
N ASP A 92 3.50 11.98 -11.44
CA ASP A 92 3.76 12.66 -12.70
C ASP A 92 2.46 12.72 -13.51
N LEU A 93 1.84 13.90 -13.52
CA LEU A 93 0.59 14.15 -14.23
C LEU A 93 0.73 14.04 -15.75
N ALA A 94 1.89 14.43 -16.30
CA ALA A 94 2.10 14.47 -17.74
C ALA A 94 2.27 13.05 -18.29
N ALA A 95 3.04 12.22 -17.58
CA ALA A 95 3.26 10.83 -17.95
C ALA A 95 2.14 9.88 -17.47
N ARG A 96 1.24 10.36 -16.59
CA ARG A 96 0.24 9.53 -15.89
C ARG A 96 0.90 8.38 -15.12
N GLN A 97 1.87 8.73 -14.28
CA GLN A 97 2.66 7.79 -13.49
C GLN A 97 2.64 8.14 -12.00
N VAL A 98 2.74 7.10 -11.18
CA VAL A 98 3.11 7.20 -9.77
C VAL A 98 4.59 6.82 -9.67
N LEU A 99 5.40 7.70 -9.10
CA LEU A 99 6.84 7.53 -8.98
C LEU A 99 7.18 7.19 -7.53
N LEU A 100 7.78 6.03 -7.29
CA LEU A 100 8.23 5.59 -5.96
C LEU A 100 9.72 5.91 -5.80
N ASN A 101 10.02 7.15 -5.43
CA ASN A 101 11.38 7.72 -5.51
C ASN A 101 12.42 7.02 -4.63
N ASP A 102 11.98 6.36 -3.56
CA ASP A 102 12.86 5.63 -2.61
C ASP A 102 12.58 4.12 -2.57
N VAL A 103 11.77 3.60 -3.51
CA VAL A 103 11.45 2.16 -3.59
C VAL A 103 12.22 1.53 -4.74
N HIS A 104 13.10 0.58 -4.40
CA HIS A 104 13.91 -0.19 -5.34
C HIS A 104 13.39 -1.62 -5.49
N ALA A 105 13.91 -2.34 -6.49
CA ALA A 105 13.54 -3.74 -6.76
C ALA A 105 13.68 -4.65 -5.53
N GLU A 106 14.69 -4.42 -4.69
CA GLU A 106 14.91 -5.20 -3.46
C GLU A 106 13.76 -5.07 -2.45
N HIS A 107 13.19 -3.87 -2.31
CA HIS A 107 12.00 -3.65 -1.47
C HIS A 107 10.78 -4.37 -2.05
N VAL A 108 10.64 -4.39 -3.38
CA VAL A 108 9.52 -5.04 -4.08
C VAL A 108 9.56 -6.56 -3.92
N GLU A 109 10.75 -7.16 -3.99
CA GLU A 109 10.92 -8.60 -3.75
C GLU A 109 10.53 -8.98 -2.31
N ALA A 110 10.77 -8.09 -1.34
CA ALA A 110 10.38 -8.29 0.06
C ALA A 110 8.88 -8.04 0.31
N LEU A 111 8.14 -7.38 -0.59
CA LEU A 111 6.73 -7.10 -0.39
C LEU A 111 5.90 -8.39 -0.42
N PRO A 112 5.00 -8.61 0.57
CA PRO A 112 4.08 -9.74 0.53
C PRO A 112 3.03 -9.55 -0.56
N THR A 113 2.59 -10.66 -1.18
CA THR A 113 1.45 -10.63 -2.10
C THR A 113 0.16 -10.65 -1.29
N MET A 114 -0.73 -9.70 -1.54
CA MET A 114 -2.09 -9.71 -1.00
C MET A 114 -2.89 -10.84 -1.65
N GLY A 115 -3.22 -11.86 -0.84
CA GLY A 115 -4.10 -12.95 -1.22
C GLY A 115 -5.59 -12.56 -1.18
N PRO A 116 -6.50 -13.46 -1.61
CA PRO A 116 -7.93 -13.26 -1.46
C PRO A 116 -8.31 -13.30 0.02
N GLY A 117 -8.71 -12.16 0.59
CA GLY A 117 -9.13 -12.08 1.99
C GLY A 117 -8.97 -10.68 2.58
N VAL A 118 -9.15 -10.57 3.89
CA VAL A 118 -9.02 -9.31 4.63
C VAL A 118 -7.54 -9.02 4.85
N VAL A 119 -7.11 -7.77 4.70
CA VAL A 119 -5.74 -7.40 5.05
C VAL A 119 -5.58 -7.54 6.57
N THR A 120 -4.53 -8.20 7.04
CA THR A 120 -4.27 -8.38 8.47
C THR A 120 -3.24 -7.36 8.96
N ARG A 121 -3.19 -7.10 10.27
CA ARG A 121 -2.13 -6.26 10.84
C ARG A 121 -0.73 -6.83 10.61
N GLU A 122 -0.63 -8.17 10.55
CA GLU A 122 0.60 -8.87 10.17
C GLU A 122 1.05 -8.49 8.77
N PHE A 123 0.12 -8.47 7.82
CA PHE A 123 0.38 -8.08 6.44
C PHE A 123 0.89 -6.63 6.37
N GLU A 124 0.22 -5.69 7.03
CA GLU A 124 0.66 -4.29 7.07
C GLU A 124 2.05 -4.12 7.69
N ARG A 125 2.37 -4.93 8.70
CA ARG A 125 3.70 -4.94 9.32
C ARG A 125 4.78 -5.44 8.37
N GLN A 126 4.48 -6.47 7.58
CA GLN A 126 5.41 -6.97 6.55
C GLN A 126 5.62 -5.94 5.44
N VAL A 127 4.55 -5.24 5.01
CA VAL A 127 4.67 -4.13 4.05
C VAL A 127 5.54 -3.02 4.63
N PHE A 128 5.31 -2.61 5.88
CA PHE A 128 6.13 -1.60 6.55
C PHE A 128 7.62 -1.99 6.56
N GLY A 129 7.92 -3.21 6.99
CA GLY A 129 9.31 -3.69 7.04
C GLY A 129 9.97 -3.79 5.67
N ALA A 130 9.24 -4.22 4.65
CA ALA A 130 9.75 -4.32 3.28
C ALA A 130 10.07 -2.95 2.68
N VAL A 131 9.28 -1.92 2.96
CA VAL A 131 9.45 -0.57 2.40
C VAL A 131 10.48 0.26 3.16
N THR A 132 10.53 0.12 4.49
CA THR A 132 11.45 0.92 5.34
C THR A 132 12.78 0.22 5.61
N GLY A 133 12.87 -1.10 5.37
CA GLY A 133 13.99 -1.93 5.81
C GLY A 133 14.05 -2.14 7.31
N VAL A 134 13.05 -1.68 8.08
CA VAL A 134 13.02 -1.77 9.54
C VAL A 134 12.17 -2.95 9.98
N GLU A 135 12.80 -3.93 10.63
CA GLU A 135 12.06 -5.01 11.28
C GLU A 135 11.36 -4.50 12.54
N VAL A 136 10.02 -4.52 12.51
CA VAL A 136 9.17 -4.15 13.64
C VAL A 136 8.50 -5.41 14.19
N LYS A 137 8.64 -5.64 15.51
CA LYS A 137 7.95 -6.76 16.19
C LYS A 137 6.46 -6.53 16.32
N GLU A 138 6.06 -5.27 16.48
CA GLU A 138 4.67 -4.87 16.62
C GLU A 138 4.49 -3.49 15.99
N LEU A 139 3.46 -3.35 15.14
CA LEU A 139 3.08 -2.08 14.57
C LEU A 139 1.92 -1.54 15.42
N ALA A 140 2.17 -0.47 16.17
CA ALA A 140 1.16 0.13 17.05
C ALA A 140 0.12 0.92 16.25
N LEU A 141 -0.74 0.22 15.50
CA LEU A 141 -1.85 0.84 14.77
C LEU A 141 -2.96 1.26 15.74
N PRO A 142 -3.57 2.47 15.57
CA PRO A 142 -3.42 3.36 14.41
C PRO A 142 -2.27 4.38 14.50
N ALA A 143 -1.52 4.48 15.61
CA ALA A 143 -0.45 5.48 15.76
C ALA A 143 0.65 5.36 14.69
N ALA A 144 0.91 4.16 14.18
CA ALA A 144 1.83 3.99 13.05
C ALA A 144 1.34 4.65 11.75
N TYR A 145 0.05 4.95 11.60
CA TYR A 145 -0.47 5.71 10.46
C TYR A 145 -0.23 7.23 10.54
N ASP A 146 0.37 7.72 11.63
CA ASP A 146 0.86 9.09 11.71
C ASP A 146 2.26 9.22 11.07
N ASP A 147 2.87 8.11 10.64
CA ASP A 147 4.13 8.10 9.90
C ASP A 147 3.96 8.72 8.50
N PRO A 148 4.91 9.56 8.02
CA PRO A 148 4.87 10.15 6.68
C PRO A 148 4.66 9.17 5.54
N MET A 149 5.08 7.90 5.67
CA MET A 149 4.85 6.88 4.64
C MET A 149 3.35 6.63 4.33
N TYR A 150 2.47 7.03 5.24
CA TYR A 150 1.01 6.91 5.11
C TYR A 150 0.30 8.24 4.85
N ASP A 151 1.04 9.33 4.65
CA ASP A 151 0.49 10.63 4.32
C ASP A 151 0.31 10.79 2.80
N ALA A 152 -0.94 10.86 2.36
CA ALA A 152 -1.27 11.03 0.95
C ALA A 152 -0.97 12.44 0.39
N SER A 153 -0.59 13.40 1.25
CA SER A 153 -0.32 14.78 0.86
C SER A 153 0.83 14.88 -0.16
N GLU A 154 1.85 14.02 0.00
CA GLU A 154 2.99 13.93 -0.93
C GLU A 154 2.57 13.34 -2.29
N LEU A 155 1.63 12.38 -2.28
CA LEU A 155 1.11 11.78 -3.51
C LEU A 155 0.24 12.76 -4.31
N PHE A 156 -0.62 13.53 -3.66
CA PHE A 156 -1.56 14.42 -4.35
C PHE A 156 -1.11 15.89 -4.42
N GLY A 157 0.09 16.21 -3.96
CA GLY A 157 0.68 17.54 -4.07
C GLY A 157 -0.07 18.65 -3.32
N ALA A 158 -0.89 18.30 -2.32
CA ALA A 158 -1.70 19.26 -1.58
C ALA A 158 -1.74 18.95 -0.09
N LYS A 159 -1.47 19.97 0.74
CA LYS A 159 -1.80 19.97 2.16
C LYS A 159 -3.30 19.72 2.31
N VAL A 160 -3.68 18.51 2.72
CA VAL A 160 -5.08 18.17 3.00
C VAL A 160 -5.54 19.01 4.19
N LYS A 161 -6.36 20.04 3.97
CA LYS A 161 -7.04 20.71 5.08
C LYS A 161 -8.16 19.79 5.57
N PRO A 162 -8.23 19.47 6.88
CA PRO A 162 -9.35 18.71 7.41
C PRO A 162 -10.64 19.50 7.16
N VAL A 163 -11.63 18.84 6.55
CA VAL A 163 -12.98 19.41 6.41
C VAL A 163 -13.57 19.52 7.81
N THR A 164 -13.52 20.71 8.37
CA THR A 164 -14.23 21.04 9.61
C THR A 164 -15.68 21.23 9.21
N LYS A 165 -16.55 20.28 9.58
CA LYS A 165 -18.00 20.50 9.51
C LYS A 165 -18.33 21.69 10.42
N SER A 166 -18.87 22.75 9.85
CA SER A 166 -19.52 23.84 10.59
C SER A 166 -20.92 23.43 11.02
#